data_AF-A0ABD2U191-F1
#
_entry.id   AF-A0ABD2U191-F1
#
_cell.length_a   1.000
_cell.length_b   1.000
_cell.length_c   1.000
_cell.angle_alpha   90.00
_cell.angle_beta   90.00
_cell.angle_gamma   90.00
#
_symmetry.space_group_name_H-M   'P 1'
#
loop_
_entity.id
_entity.type
_entity.pdbx_description
1 polymer ?
#
loop_
_entity_poly.entity_id
_entity_poly.type
_entity_poly.pdbx_seq_one_letter_code
_entity_poly.pdbx_strand_id
1 'polypeptide(L)'
;MIQERAVLHQIGQKALDFKARIEEIVKFVLAYPDEDLGIIAKKFCVALKAVHIVGAYDSEANSKLELTLARTSWKIRAQRLLDGSQKPSIQVLQRHLKEGLAVGIPSEDYFRQSLIEVKNIGLQWADIAKKVSTDGGALGLDKVFELITEGENLPVSCEKELKLLRDRSMLYCICRRPYDQRPMIACDKCDE
;
A
#
# COMPACT_ATOMS: atom_id res chain seq x y z
N MET A 1 -46.22 37.25 -5.85
CA MET A 1 -46.04 37.45 -4.39
C MET A 1 -46.21 36.18 -3.56
N ILE A 2 -47.42 35.63 -3.32
CA ILE A 2 -47.59 34.43 -2.44
C ILE A 2 -47.07 33.12 -3.10
N GLN A 3 -47.38 32.88 -4.37
CA GLN A 3 -46.88 31.71 -5.11
C GLN A 3 -45.36 31.70 -5.26
N GLU A 4 -44.74 32.85 -5.57
CA GLU A 4 -43.27 32.96 -5.66
C GLU A 4 -42.58 32.63 -4.33
N ARG A 5 -43.13 33.10 -3.20
CA ARG A 5 -42.60 32.79 -1.87
C ARG A 5 -42.69 31.30 -1.55
N ALA A 6 -43.78 30.63 -1.95
CA ALA A 6 -43.94 29.19 -1.78
C ALA A 6 -42.95 28.39 -2.64
N VAL A 7 -42.73 28.81 -3.89
CA VAL A 7 -41.73 28.19 -4.79
C VAL A 7 -40.32 28.36 -4.23
N LEU A 8 -39.96 29.56 -3.77
CA LEU A 8 -38.65 29.81 -3.14
C LEU A 8 -38.45 28.95 -1.88
N HIS A 9 -39.47 28.80 -1.05
CA HIS A 9 -39.41 27.92 0.13
C HIS A 9 -39.18 26.45 -0.27
N GLN A 10 -39.86 25.94 -1.30
CA GLN A 10 -39.66 24.57 -1.78
C GLN A 10 -38.25 24.35 -2.34
N ILE A 11 -37.71 25.34 -3.06
CA ILE A 11 -36.33 25.28 -3.57
C ILE A 11 -35.34 25.25 -2.39
N GLY A 12 -35.53 26.14 -1.40
CA GLY A 12 -34.70 26.17 -0.20
C GLY A 12 -34.72 24.84 0.56
N GLN A 13 -35.90 24.24 0.76
CA GLN A 13 -36.00 22.94 1.42
C GLN A 13 -35.28 21.83 0.66
N LYS A 14 -35.47 21.74 -0.67
CA LYS A 14 -34.78 20.75 -1.50
C LYS A 14 -33.26 20.91 -1.45
N ALA A 15 -32.76 22.15 -1.39
CA ALA A 15 -31.32 22.41 -1.26
C ALA A 15 -30.78 21.94 0.10
N LEU A 16 -31.53 22.15 1.19
CA LEU A 16 -31.16 21.65 2.52
C LEU A 16 -31.16 20.12 2.58
N ASP A 17 -32.20 19.48 2.07
CA ASP A 17 -32.32 18.02 2.03
C ASP A 17 -31.18 17.40 1.21
N PHE A 18 -30.84 18.05 0.10
CA PHE A 18 -29.72 17.64 -0.74
C PHE A 18 -28.38 17.72 0.00
N LYS A 19 -28.10 18.86 0.67
CA LYS A 19 -26.89 19.04 1.48
C LYS A 19 -26.78 17.98 2.56
N ALA A 20 -27.86 17.72 3.30
CA ALA A 20 -27.88 16.72 4.37
C ALA A 20 -27.54 15.31 3.85
N ARG A 21 -28.08 14.90 2.70
CA ARG A 21 -27.78 13.60 2.08
C ARG A 21 -26.31 13.47 1.68
N ILE A 22 -25.71 14.56 1.20
CA ILE A 22 -24.31 14.54 0.76
C ILE A 22 -23.38 14.49 1.96
N GLU A 23 -23.69 15.21 3.03
CA GLU A 23 -22.98 15.08 4.30
C GLU A 23 -23.06 13.66 4.89
N GLU A 24 -24.21 12.99 4.77
CA GLU A 24 -24.37 11.60 5.19
C GLU A 24 -23.47 10.66 4.38
N ILE A 25 -23.45 10.80 3.05
CA ILE A 25 -22.58 10.00 2.17
C ILE A 25 -21.11 10.25 2.52
N VAL A 26 -20.71 11.51 2.70
CA VAL A 26 -19.35 11.88 3.08
C VAL A 26 -18.96 11.26 4.41
N LYS A 27 -19.80 11.40 5.45
CA LYS A 27 -19.55 10.79 6.77
C LYS A 27 -19.40 9.27 6.67
N PHE A 28 -20.26 8.62 5.88
CA PHE A 28 -20.17 7.19 5.64
C PHE A 28 -18.82 6.81 5.01
N VAL A 29 -18.43 7.46 3.90
CA VAL A 29 -17.17 7.14 3.20
C VAL A 29 -15.94 7.41 4.08
N LEU A 30 -15.95 8.50 4.85
CA LEU A 30 -14.85 8.86 5.73
C LEU A 30 -14.67 7.90 6.91
N ALA A 31 -15.76 7.28 7.40
CA ALA A 31 -15.74 6.35 8.52
C ALA A 31 -15.59 4.88 8.10
N TYR A 32 -15.68 4.57 6.79
CA TYR A 32 -15.68 3.19 6.29
C TYR A 32 -14.28 2.55 6.41
N PRO A 33 -14.09 1.52 7.26
CA PRO A 33 -12.77 0.94 7.50
C PRO A 33 -12.43 -0.23 6.58
N ASP A 34 -13.43 -0.76 5.87
CA ASP A 34 -13.41 -2.06 5.20
C ASP A 34 -12.80 -2.00 3.78
N GLU A 35 -12.49 -3.17 3.21
CA GLU A 35 -11.85 -3.38 1.92
C GLU A 35 -12.76 -3.18 0.71
N ASP A 36 -14.09 -3.31 0.87
CA ASP A 36 -15.03 -3.19 -0.26
C ASP A 36 -15.17 -1.74 -0.76
N LEU A 37 -14.32 -1.39 -1.73
CA LEU A 37 -14.35 -0.10 -2.41
C LEU A 37 -15.54 0.06 -3.37
N GLY A 38 -16.26 -1.02 -3.71
CA GLY A 38 -17.44 -0.97 -4.58
C GLY A 38 -18.59 -0.20 -3.92
N ILE A 39 -18.81 -0.41 -2.61
CA ILE A 39 -19.81 0.33 -1.83
C ILE A 39 -19.46 1.81 -1.78
N ILE A 40 -18.19 2.14 -1.52
CA ILE A 40 -17.70 3.53 -1.52
C ILE A 40 -17.89 4.16 -2.90
N ALA A 41 -17.43 3.49 -3.97
CA ALA A 41 -17.49 4.01 -5.33
C ALA A 41 -18.92 4.32 -5.76
N LYS A 42 -19.88 3.44 -5.46
CA LYS A 42 -21.29 3.65 -5.80
C LYS A 42 -21.88 4.86 -5.08
N LYS A 43 -21.72 4.95 -3.76
CA LYS A 43 -22.24 6.07 -2.96
C LYS A 43 -21.57 7.39 -3.35
N PHE A 44 -20.26 7.37 -3.54
CA PHE A 44 -19.50 8.57 -3.90
C PHE A 44 -19.80 9.06 -5.31
N CYS A 45 -20.02 8.16 -6.28
CA CYS A 45 -20.46 8.53 -7.64
C CYS A 45 -21.82 9.24 -7.63
N VAL A 46 -22.76 8.77 -6.80
CA VAL A 46 -24.06 9.44 -6.61
C VAL A 46 -23.85 10.85 -6.05
N ALA A 47 -22.97 11.01 -5.06
CA ALA A 47 -22.67 12.32 -4.48
C ALA A 47 -22.08 13.29 -5.51
N LEU A 48 -21.06 12.87 -6.26
CA LEU A 48 -20.41 13.72 -7.27
C LEU A 48 -21.36 14.13 -8.39
N LYS A 49 -22.20 13.22 -8.90
CA LYS A 49 -23.21 13.54 -9.92
C LYS A 49 -24.21 14.59 -9.42
N ALA A 50 -24.66 14.42 -8.18
CA ALA A 50 -25.64 15.34 -7.61
C ALA A 50 -25.02 16.72 -7.33
N VAL A 51 -23.77 16.79 -6.89
CA VAL A 51 -22.99 18.03 -6.75
C VAL A 51 -22.86 18.75 -8.10
N HIS A 52 -22.51 18.02 -9.15
CA HIS A 52 -22.36 18.58 -10.49
C HIS A 52 -23.66 19.18 -11.03
N ILE A 53 -24.80 18.53 -10.81
CA ILE A 53 -26.12 18.99 -11.30
C ILE A 53 -26.58 20.25 -10.56
N VAL A 54 -26.36 20.32 -9.24
CA VAL A 54 -26.91 21.41 -8.41
C VAL A 54 -26.08 22.69 -8.53
N GLY A 55 -24.81 22.60 -8.93
CA GLY A 55 -23.95 23.76 -9.23
C GLY A 55 -23.66 24.70 -8.05
N ALA A 56 -24.20 24.38 -6.87
CA ALA A 56 -24.11 25.20 -5.67
C ALA A 56 -23.69 24.31 -4.49
N TYR A 57 -22.47 24.55 -4.01
CA TYR A 57 -21.98 24.05 -2.73
C TYR A 57 -21.28 25.17 -1.99
N ASP A 58 -21.48 25.24 -0.67
CA ASP A 58 -20.65 26.09 0.17
C ASP A 58 -19.20 25.57 0.24
N SER A 59 -18.27 26.46 0.60
CA SER A 59 -16.84 26.16 0.63
C SER A 59 -16.47 25.02 1.59
N GLU A 60 -17.23 24.87 2.67
CA GLU A 60 -17.01 23.84 3.68
C GLU A 60 -17.34 22.45 3.15
N ALA A 61 -18.52 22.28 2.54
CA ALA A 61 -18.93 21.00 2.00
C ALA A 61 -18.09 20.59 0.77
N ASN A 62 -17.64 21.55 -0.05
CA ASN A 62 -16.63 21.29 -1.08
C ASN A 62 -15.33 20.76 -0.48
N SER A 63 -14.83 21.38 0.60
CA SER A 63 -13.60 20.92 1.27
C SER A 63 -13.72 19.49 1.81
N LYS A 64 -14.89 19.13 2.35
CA LYS A 64 -15.17 17.76 2.83
C LYS A 64 -15.23 16.75 1.68
N LEU A 65 -15.81 17.14 0.54
CA LEU A 65 -15.85 16.31 -0.67
C LEU A 65 -14.45 16.06 -1.24
N GLU A 66 -13.61 17.09 -1.30
CA GLU A 66 -12.21 16.97 -1.74
C GLU A 66 -11.41 16.05 -0.83
N LEU A 67 -11.56 16.18 0.49
CA LEU A 67 -10.92 15.25 1.44
C LEU A 67 -11.39 13.80 1.21
N THR A 68 -12.68 13.61 0.96
CA THR A 68 -13.26 12.28 0.70
C THR A 68 -12.71 11.70 -0.61
N LEU A 69 -12.56 12.53 -1.65
CA LEU A 69 -11.96 12.15 -2.91
C LEU A 69 -10.49 11.75 -2.72
N ALA A 70 -9.72 12.53 -1.96
CA ALA A 70 -8.31 12.27 -1.68
C ALA A 70 -8.13 10.93 -0.94
N ARG A 71 -8.93 10.67 0.10
CA ARG A 71 -8.90 9.40 0.84
C ARG A 71 -9.31 8.20 -0.02
N THR A 72 -10.40 8.33 -0.78
CA THR A 72 -10.86 7.26 -1.68
C THR A 72 -9.81 6.95 -2.75
N SER A 73 -9.23 7.99 -3.35
CA SER A 73 -8.15 7.85 -4.34
C SER A 73 -6.91 7.18 -3.74
N TRP A 74 -6.58 7.48 -2.48
CA TRP A 74 -5.51 6.81 -1.76
C TRP A 74 -5.79 5.32 -1.57
N LYS A 75 -7.02 4.94 -1.16
CA LYS A 75 -7.41 3.54 -0.98
C LYS A 75 -7.35 2.74 -2.28
N ILE A 76 -7.84 3.30 -3.40
CA ILE A 76 -7.76 2.66 -4.72
C ILE A 76 -6.30 2.44 -5.15
N ARG A 77 -5.41 3.39 -4.86
CA ARG A 77 -3.97 3.22 -5.12
C ARG A 77 -3.33 2.19 -4.19
N ALA A 78 -3.76 2.13 -2.92
CA ALA A 78 -3.30 1.12 -1.97
C ALA A 78 -3.70 -0.30 -2.43
N GLN A 79 -4.95 -0.49 -2.84
CA GLN A 79 -5.42 -1.75 -3.42
C GLN A 79 -4.55 -2.17 -4.60
N ARG A 80 -4.28 -1.26 -5.54
CA ARG A 80 -3.41 -1.53 -6.70
C ARG A 80 -1.97 -1.92 -6.32
N LEU A 81 -1.45 -1.44 -5.18
CA LEU A 81 -0.14 -1.84 -4.69
C LEU A 81 -0.14 -3.25 -4.07
N LEU A 82 -1.28 -3.68 -3.51
CA LEU A 82 -1.43 -4.99 -2.87
C LEU A 82 -1.79 -6.08 -3.90
N ASP A 83 -2.72 -5.78 -4.80
CA ASP A 83 -3.28 -6.73 -5.78
C ASP A 83 -2.54 -6.68 -7.13
N GLY A 84 -1.59 -5.75 -7.27
CA GLY A 84 -0.86 -5.54 -8.51
C GLY A 84 0.04 -6.71 -8.89
N SER A 85 0.20 -6.95 -10.19
CA SER A 85 1.13 -7.98 -10.69
C SER A 85 2.60 -7.66 -10.42
N GLN A 86 2.94 -6.38 -10.20
CA GLN A 86 4.27 -5.93 -9.87
C GLN A 86 4.41 -5.70 -8.36
N LYS A 87 5.40 -6.37 -7.77
CA LYS A 87 5.71 -6.24 -6.34
C LYS A 87 6.22 -4.83 -6.03
N PRO A 88 5.58 -4.08 -5.13
CA PRO A 88 6.05 -2.76 -4.74
C PRO A 88 7.38 -2.87 -3.98
N SER A 89 8.22 -1.83 -4.02
CA SER A 89 9.38 -1.74 -3.13
C SER A 89 8.98 -1.22 -1.76
N ILE A 90 9.77 -1.52 -0.73
CA ILE A 90 9.56 -0.99 0.63
C ILE A 90 9.47 0.55 0.64
N GLN A 91 10.27 1.23 -0.20
CA GLN A 91 10.26 2.69 -0.32
C GLN A 91 8.94 3.22 -0.90
N VAL A 92 8.36 2.51 -1.87
CA VAL A 92 7.04 2.84 -2.43
C VAL A 92 5.97 2.70 -1.36
N LEU A 93 5.97 1.60 -0.60
CA LEU A 93 5.03 1.39 0.50
C LEU A 93 5.15 2.49 1.58
N GLN A 94 6.37 2.83 1.97
CA GLN A 94 6.63 3.91 2.94
C GLN A 94 6.14 5.26 2.46
N ARG A 95 6.37 5.60 1.18
CA ARG A 95 5.86 6.84 0.58
C ARG A 95 4.34 6.87 0.59
N HIS A 96 3.70 5.79 0.15
CA HIS A 96 2.24 5.69 0.11
C HIS A 96 1.62 5.79 1.51
N LEU A 97 2.23 5.18 2.52
CA LEU A 97 1.80 5.31 3.92
C LEU A 97 1.92 6.76 4.43
N LYS A 98 2.96 7.51 4.05
CA LYS A 98 3.10 8.94 4.38
C LYS A 98 2.01 9.78 3.71
N GLU A 99 1.68 9.50 2.46
CA GLU A 99 0.56 10.14 1.76
C GLU A 99 -0.77 9.87 2.47
N GLY A 100 -0.98 8.64 2.95
CA GLY A 100 -2.17 8.25 3.71
C GLY A 100 -2.29 9.02 5.02
N LEU A 101 -1.19 9.21 5.72
CA LEU A 101 -1.15 10.06 6.92
C LEU A 101 -1.50 11.52 6.60
N ALA A 102 -0.97 12.06 5.50
CA ALA A 102 -1.22 13.45 5.09
C ALA A 102 -2.71 13.73 4.77
N VAL A 103 -3.44 12.74 4.26
CA VAL A 103 -4.90 12.84 4.01
C VAL A 103 -5.74 12.33 5.20
N GLY A 104 -5.10 11.98 6.32
CA GLY A 104 -5.75 11.59 7.56
C GLY A 104 -6.44 10.21 7.51
N ILE A 105 -5.86 9.23 6.82
CA ILE A 105 -6.34 7.84 6.88
C ILE A 105 -6.22 7.32 8.32
N PRO A 106 -7.30 6.80 8.94
CA PRO A 106 -7.28 6.24 10.30
C PRO A 106 -6.28 5.09 10.46
N SER A 107 -5.86 4.79 11.68
CA SER A 107 -4.99 3.62 11.93
C SER A 107 -5.71 2.31 11.65
N GLU A 108 -7.02 2.27 11.86
CA GLU A 108 -7.87 1.08 11.77
C GLU A 108 -8.28 0.76 10.32
N ASP A 109 -7.91 1.63 9.36
CA ASP A 109 -8.20 1.42 7.95
C ASP A 109 -7.54 0.14 7.43
N TYR A 110 -8.33 -0.71 6.77
CA TYR A 110 -7.88 -2.00 6.24
C TYR A 110 -6.63 -1.86 5.37
N PHE A 111 -6.68 -1.02 4.34
CA PHE A 111 -5.58 -0.87 3.39
C PHE A 111 -4.31 -0.35 4.07
N ARG A 112 -4.45 0.54 5.06
CA ARG A 112 -3.31 1.00 5.85
C ARG A 112 -2.67 -0.14 6.64
N GLN A 113 -3.46 -0.98 7.29
CA GLN A 113 -2.95 -2.13 8.05
C GLN A 113 -2.26 -3.14 7.12
N SER A 114 -2.88 -3.52 6.01
CA SER A 114 -2.30 -4.44 5.04
C SER A 114 -0.97 -3.93 4.46
N LEU A 115 -0.87 -2.64 4.14
CA LEU A 115 0.39 -2.05 3.66
C LEU A 115 1.49 -2.05 4.74
N ILE A 116 1.13 -1.85 6.01
CA ILE A 116 2.08 -1.92 7.13
C ILE A 116 2.58 -3.35 7.30
N GLU A 117 1.68 -4.33 7.26
CA GLU A 117 2.00 -5.75 7.36
C GLU A 117 2.96 -6.18 6.25
N VAL A 118 2.60 -5.96 4.98
CA VAL A 118 3.44 -6.28 3.81
C VAL A 118 4.82 -5.63 3.93
N LYS A 119 4.89 -4.36 4.34
CA LYS A 119 6.15 -3.65 4.56
C LYS A 119 6.97 -4.30 5.68
N ASN A 120 6.34 -4.68 6.78
CA ASN A 120 7.02 -5.27 7.93
C ASN A 120 7.57 -6.66 7.62
N ILE A 121 6.80 -7.50 6.92
CA ILE A 121 7.25 -8.81 6.42
C ILE A 121 8.51 -8.64 5.57
N GLY A 122 8.48 -7.71 4.60
CA GLY A 122 9.65 -7.43 3.75
C GLY A 122 10.87 -6.94 4.53
N LEU A 123 10.67 -6.09 5.54
CA LEU A 123 11.75 -5.59 6.39
C LEU A 123 12.37 -6.70 7.24
N GLN A 124 11.54 -7.57 7.83
CA GLN A 124 11.99 -8.70 8.65
C GLN A 124 12.79 -9.69 7.80
N TRP A 125 12.24 -10.08 6.64
CA TRP A 125 12.95 -10.98 5.73
C TRP A 125 14.27 -10.36 5.24
N ALA A 126 14.27 -9.07 4.88
CA ALA A 126 15.48 -8.38 4.43
C ALA A 126 16.59 -8.32 5.50
N ASP A 127 16.22 -8.19 6.78
CA ASP A 127 17.18 -8.24 7.89
C ASP A 127 17.81 -9.64 8.04
N ILE A 128 16.98 -10.69 7.95
CA ILE A 128 17.45 -12.09 7.96
C ILE A 128 18.38 -12.35 6.77
N ALA A 129 17.96 -11.98 5.57
CA ALA A 129 18.74 -12.17 4.34
C ALA A 129 20.11 -11.49 4.41
N LYS A 130 20.19 -10.27 4.98
CA LYS A 130 21.46 -9.57 5.19
C LYS A 130 22.38 -10.33 6.15
N LYS A 131 21.87 -10.76 7.29
CA LYS A 131 22.65 -11.53 8.27
C LYS A 131 23.21 -12.82 7.66
N VAL A 132 22.36 -13.56 6.92
CA VAL A 132 22.74 -14.79 6.23
C VAL A 132 23.77 -14.54 5.13
N SER A 133 23.65 -13.43 4.38
CA SER A 133 24.61 -13.11 3.31
C SER A 133 26.05 -12.90 3.80
N THR A 134 26.23 -12.55 5.07
CA THR A 134 27.54 -12.30 5.70
C THR A 134 27.89 -13.30 6.80
N ASP A 135 27.22 -14.45 6.83
CA ASP A 135 27.33 -15.43 7.91
C ASP A 135 28.58 -16.32 7.86
N GLY A 136 29.46 -16.10 6.88
CA GLY A 136 30.68 -16.88 6.69
C GLY A 136 30.46 -18.37 6.39
N GLY A 137 29.27 -18.77 5.95
CA GLY A 137 28.95 -20.17 5.68
C GLY A 137 28.17 -20.87 6.80
N ALA A 138 27.78 -20.18 7.87
CA ALA A 138 27.15 -20.79 9.04
C ALA A 138 25.81 -21.49 8.72
N LEU A 139 24.99 -20.90 7.86
CA LEU A 139 23.74 -21.48 7.39
C LEU A 139 23.99 -22.40 6.19
N GLY A 140 23.48 -23.63 6.29
CA GLY A 140 23.52 -24.62 5.20
C GLY A 140 22.89 -24.10 3.91
N LEU A 141 23.43 -24.55 2.77
CA LEU A 141 22.99 -24.11 1.44
C LEU A 141 21.53 -24.43 1.14
N ASP A 142 21.07 -25.59 1.57
CA ASP A 142 19.67 -26.00 1.54
C ASP A 142 18.77 -24.91 2.15
N LYS A 143 19.15 -24.42 3.32
CA LYS A 143 18.43 -23.35 4.02
C LYS A 143 18.56 -21.97 3.36
N VAL A 144 19.67 -21.70 2.68
CA VAL A 144 19.80 -20.47 1.89
C VAL A 144 18.89 -20.50 0.66
N PHE A 145 18.75 -21.64 -0.02
CA PHE A 145 17.81 -21.76 -1.15
C PHE A 145 16.35 -21.70 -0.70
N GLU A 146 16.01 -22.27 0.45
CA GLU A 146 14.70 -22.07 1.09
C GLU A 146 14.43 -20.57 1.32
N LEU A 147 15.40 -19.85 1.88
CA LEU A 147 15.28 -18.41 2.15
C LEU A 147 15.15 -17.56 0.86
N ILE A 148 15.87 -17.90 -0.20
CA ILE A 148 15.74 -17.27 -1.52
C ILE A 148 14.31 -17.47 -2.05
N THR A 149 13.80 -18.70 -1.97
CA THR A 149 12.44 -19.04 -2.41
C THR A 149 11.39 -18.27 -1.61
N GLU A 150 11.57 -18.12 -0.30
CA GLU A 150 10.71 -17.28 0.53
C GLU A 150 10.70 -15.83 0.03
N GLY A 151 11.88 -15.24 -0.22
CA GLY A 151 12.03 -13.88 -0.74
C GLY A 151 11.38 -13.66 -2.10
N GLU A 152 11.53 -14.64 -3.01
CA GLU A 152 10.89 -14.66 -4.33
C GLU A 152 9.37 -14.75 -4.26
N ASN A 153 8.80 -15.21 -3.14
CA ASN A 153 7.35 -15.31 -2.94
C ASN A 153 6.78 -14.16 -2.10
N LEU A 154 7.61 -13.24 -1.59
CA LEU A 154 7.14 -12.11 -0.81
C LEU A 154 6.23 -11.17 -1.63
N PRO A 155 5.24 -10.51 -1.00
CA PRO A 155 4.39 -9.49 -1.62
C PRO A 155 5.10 -8.15 -1.86
N VAL A 156 6.42 -8.08 -1.64
CA VAL A 156 7.25 -6.87 -1.74
C VAL A 156 8.57 -7.22 -2.41
N SER A 157 9.10 -6.28 -3.19
CA SER A 157 10.36 -6.46 -3.91
C SER A 157 11.56 -6.27 -2.96
N CYS A 158 12.38 -7.32 -2.86
CA CYS A 158 13.62 -7.36 -2.07
C CYS A 158 14.82 -7.79 -2.93
N GLU A 159 14.92 -7.28 -4.16
CA GLU A 159 15.94 -7.69 -5.15
C GLU A 159 17.38 -7.56 -4.67
N LYS A 160 17.68 -6.53 -3.86
CA LYS A 160 19.04 -6.30 -3.36
C LYS A 160 19.47 -7.44 -2.45
N GLU A 161 18.61 -7.80 -1.51
CA GLU A 161 18.84 -8.87 -0.55
C GLU A 161 18.81 -10.25 -1.21
N LEU A 162 17.92 -10.48 -2.19
CA LEU A 162 17.93 -11.69 -3.02
C LEU A 162 19.26 -11.86 -3.76
N LYS A 163 19.79 -10.79 -4.34
CA LYS A 163 21.10 -10.81 -4.99
C LYS A 163 22.21 -11.19 -4.02
N LEU A 164 22.23 -10.61 -2.81
CA LEU A 164 23.21 -10.95 -1.78
C LEU A 164 23.17 -12.44 -1.40
N LEU A 165 21.98 -13.03 -1.26
CA LEU A 165 21.82 -14.45 -0.98
C LEU A 165 22.28 -15.34 -2.15
N ARG A 166 22.00 -14.94 -3.40
CA ARG A 166 22.50 -15.66 -4.59
C ARG A 166 24.01 -15.59 -4.69
N ASP A 167 24.60 -14.41 -4.46
CA ASP A 167 26.05 -14.22 -4.47
C ASP A 167 26.71 -15.06 -3.38
N ARG A 168 26.11 -15.16 -2.18
CA ARG A 168 26.55 -16.08 -1.12
C ARG A 168 26.47 -17.54 -1.61
N SER A 169 25.42 -17.89 -2.35
CA SER A 169 25.18 -19.24 -2.85
C SER A 169 26.05 -19.62 -4.06
N MET A 170 26.78 -18.67 -4.63
CA MET A 170 27.77 -18.90 -5.67
C MET A 170 29.15 -18.89 -5.01
N LEU A 171 30.06 -19.77 -5.45
CA LEU A 171 31.41 -19.98 -4.90
C LEU A 171 31.48 -20.97 -3.73
N TYR A 172 31.42 -22.25 -4.07
CA TYR A 172 31.90 -23.31 -3.17
C TYR A 172 32.95 -24.15 -3.87
N CYS A 173 34.14 -24.15 -3.28
CA CYS A 173 34.96 -25.34 -3.25
C CYS A 173 34.21 -26.49 -2.54
N ILE A 174 34.55 -27.75 -2.82
CA ILE A 174 33.99 -28.94 -2.14
C ILE A 174 34.00 -28.79 -0.61
N CYS A 175 35.00 -28.14 -0.03
CA CYS A 175 35.10 -27.94 1.41
C CYS A 175 34.28 -26.78 1.99
N ARG A 176 33.44 -26.13 1.16
CA ARG A 176 32.38 -25.17 1.55
C ARG A 176 32.82 -23.97 2.40
N ARG A 177 34.08 -23.57 2.32
CA ARG A 177 34.62 -22.40 3.05
C ARG A 177 34.65 -21.16 2.15
N PRO A 178 34.39 -19.95 2.69
CA PRO A 178 34.49 -18.70 1.92
C PRO A 178 35.92 -18.51 1.40
N TYR A 179 36.07 -18.16 0.12
CA TYR A 179 37.34 -17.65 -0.40
C TYR A 179 37.53 -16.19 0.00
N ASP A 180 38.78 -15.74 0.03
CA ASP A 180 39.28 -14.43 0.41
C ASP A 180 38.93 -13.30 -0.58
N GLN A 181 37.65 -13.18 -0.95
CA GLN A 181 37.07 -12.12 -1.79
C GLN A 181 37.57 -12.07 -3.25
N ARG A 182 38.35 -13.05 -3.69
CA ARG A 182 38.71 -13.24 -5.10
C ARG A 182 37.71 -14.19 -5.79
N PRO A 183 37.51 -14.11 -7.12
CA PRO A 183 36.80 -15.14 -7.86
C PRO A 183 37.52 -16.49 -7.65
N MET A 184 36.84 -17.45 -7.01
CA MET A 184 37.42 -18.77 -6.76
C MET A 184 37.44 -19.55 -8.08
N ILE A 185 38.65 -19.80 -8.60
CA ILE A 185 38.88 -20.66 -9.78
C ILE A 185 39.07 -22.12 -9.34
N ALA A 186 39.80 -22.32 -8.25
CA ALA A 186 40.07 -23.61 -7.60
C ALA A 186 40.38 -23.38 -6.11
N CYS A 187 40.55 -24.46 -5.35
CA CYS A 187 40.61 -24.41 -3.90
C CYS A 187 41.87 -25.06 -3.36
N ASP A 188 42.86 -24.24 -3.01
CA ASP A 188 44.20 -24.69 -2.60
C ASP A 188 44.23 -25.56 -1.32
N LYS A 189 43.12 -25.65 -0.60
CA LYS A 189 42.99 -26.49 0.61
C LYS A 189 42.43 -27.88 0.35
N CYS A 190 41.82 -28.06 -0.81
CA CYS A 190 40.99 -29.22 -1.11
C CYS A 190 41.51 -29.99 -2.33
N ASP A 191 42.63 -29.53 -2.92
CA ASP A 191 43.56 -30.20 -3.85
C ASP A 191 42.92 -30.95 -5.02
N GLU A 192 41.74 -30.45 -5.44
CA GLU A 192 40.99 -30.83 -6.65
C GLU A 192 40.53 -29.56 -7.41
#